data_AF-A0A1V6BRT7-F1
#
_entry.id   AF-A0A1V6BRT7-F1
#
_cell.length_a   1.000
_cell.length_b   1.000
_cell.length_c   1.000
_cell.angle_alpha   90.00
_cell.angle_beta   90.00
_cell.angle_gamma   90.00
#
_symmetry.space_group_name_H-M   'P 1'
#
loop_
_entity.id
_entity.type
_entity.pdbx_description
1 polymer ?
#
loop_
_entity_poly.entity_id
_entity_poly.type
_entity_poly.pdbx_seq_one_letter_code
_entity_poly.pdbx_strand_id
1 'polypeptide(L)' 'MNRKLTTIYWKSEKFYLGKILEYPEIMTQGETVEELIENLKDAYKIMIYEDVPKSFQTRDIYV' A
#
# COMPACT_ATOMS: atom_id res chain seq x y z
N MET A 1 4.25 7.47 -12.30
CA MET A 1 2.81 7.25 -12.10
C MET A 1 2.41 7.89 -10.80
N ASN A 2 1.36 8.71 -10.78
CA ASN A 2 0.80 9.26 -9.55
C ASN A 2 -0.56 8.60 -9.31
N ARG A 3 -0.56 7.45 -8.64
CA ARG A 3 -1.78 6.71 -8.29
C ARG A 3 -2.12 7.05 -6.84
N LYS A 4 -3.32 7.56 -6.61
CA LYS A 4 -3.82 7.81 -5.26
C LYS A 4 -4.41 6.51 -4.73
N LEU A 5 -3.81 5.97 -3.68
CA LEU A 5 -4.32 4.83 -2.92
C LEU A 5 -4.91 5.33 -1.61
N THR A 6 -5.89 4.61 -1.08
CA THR A 6 -6.54 4.94 0.18
C THR A 6 -6.06 3.96 1.25
N THR A 7 -5.76 4.43 2.46
CA THR A 7 -5.38 3.52 3.56
C THR A 7 -6.41 3.57 4.68
N ILE A 8 -6.71 2.40 5.24
CA ILE A 8 -7.35 2.28 6.55
C ILE A 8 -6.21 2.08 7.55
N TYR A 9 -6.13 2.93 8.59
CA TYR A 9 -5.13 2.78 9.64
C TYR A 9 -5.72 3.05 11.02
N TRP A 10 -5.12 2.44 12.04
CA TRP A 10 -5.52 2.59 13.44
C TRP A 10 -4.31 2.45 14.36
N LYS A 11 -4.37 3.08 15.53
CA LYS A 11 -3.34 2.94 16.57
C LYS A 11 -3.59 1.66 17.37
N SER A 12 -2.58 0.80 17.44
CA SER A 12 -2.49 -0.33 18.38
C SER A 12 -1.69 0.10 19.62
N GLU A 13 -1.37 -0.82 20.54
CA GLU A 13 -0.67 -0.52 21.80
C GLU A 13 0.69 0.18 21.59
N LYS A 14 1.45 -0.22 20.56
CA LYS A 14 2.79 0.32 20.27
C LYS A 14 2.88 0.93 18.88
N PHE A 15 2.31 0.27 17.88
CA PHE A 15 2.43 0.66 16.48
C PHE A 15 1.12 1.20 15.90
N TYR A 16 1.20 2.00 14.86
CA TYR A 16 0.12 2.14 13.90
C TYR A 16 0.09 0.91 13.00
N LEU A 17 -1.10 0.36 12.81
CA LEU A 17 -1.37 -0.71 11.86
C LEU A 17 -2.18 -0.10 10.72
N GLY A 18 -1.94 -0.57 9.49
CA GLY A 18 -2.73 -0.11 8.37
C GLY A 18 -2.65 -1.03 7.17
N LYS A 19 -3.67 -0.91 6.30
CA LYS A 19 -3.77 -1.65 5.04
C LYS A 19 -4.24 -0.73 3.93
N ILE A 20 -3.95 -1.10 2.69
CA ILE A 20 -4.44 -0.39 1.51
C ILE A 20 -5.90 -0.83 1.26
N LEU A 21 -6.82 0.10 1.12
CA LEU A 21 -8.25 -0.19 0.94
C LEU A 21 -8.49 -0.97 -0.34
N GLU A 22 -7.80 -0.59 -1.42
CA GLU A 22 -7.87 -1.22 -2.73
C GLU A 22 -7.14 -2.58 -2.79
N TYR A 23 -6.24 -2.83 -1.83
CA TYR A 23 -5.40 -4.04 -1.73
C TYR A 23 -5.30 -4.47 -0.25
N PRO A 24 -6.39 -5.01 0.34
CA PRO A 24 -6.46 -5.27 1.78
C PRO A 24 -5.48 -6.35 2.28
N GLU A 25 -4.90 -7.14 1.36
CA GLU A 25 -3.80 -8.06 1.61
C GLU A 25 -2.46 -7.35 1.89
N ILE A 26 -2.32 -6.10 1.45
CA ILE A 26 -1.14 -5.28 1.70
C ILE A 26 -1.34 -4.54 3.02
N MET A 27 -0.79 -5.13 4.07
CA MET A 27 -0.86 -4.63 5.44
C MET A 27 0.54 -4.50 6.04
N THR A 28 0.79 -3.38 6.71
CA THR A 28 2.07 -3.13 7.39
C THR A 28 1.82 -2.45 8.75
N GLN A 29 2.91 -2.13 9.43
CA GLN A 29 2.92 -1.40 10.69
C GLN A 29 3.99 -0.30 10.67
N GLY A 30 3.90 0.68 11.57
CA GLY A 30 4.94 1.69 11.80
C GLY A 30 4.80 2.33 13.18
N GLU A 31 5.87 2.90 13.74
CA GLU A 31 5.82 3.60 15.02
C GLU A 31 5.07 4.93 14.90
N THR A 32 5.24 5.61 13.75
CA THR A 32 4.49 6.81 13.36
C THR A 32 3.57 6.54 12.17
N VAL A 33 2.65 7.48 11.90
CA VAL A 33 1.79 7.39 10.71
C VAL A 33 2.63 7.52 9.45
N GLU A 34 3.64 8.39 9.45
CA GLU A 34 4.55 8.60 8.32
C GLU A 34 5.31 7.31 7.98
N GLU A 35 5.85 6.62 8.99
CA GLU A 35 6.55 5.34 8.81
C GLU A 35 5.60 4.26 8.26
N LEU A 36 4.39 4.15 8.81
CA LEU A 36 3.37 3.23 8.29
C LEU A 36 3.10 3.50 6.80
N ILE A 37 2.96 4.77 6.40
CA ILE A 37 2.70 5.15 5.01
C ILE A 37 3.89 4.80 4.10
N GLU A 38 5.13 5.03 4.52
CA GLU A 38 6.30 4.61 3.73
C GLU A 38 6.37 3.09 3.60
N ASN A 39 6.14 2.36 4.70
CA ASN A 39 6.09 0.89 4.67
C ASN A 39 5.00 0.36 3.73
N LEU A 40 3.82 0.98 3.71
CA LEU A 40 2.74 0.63 2.77
C LEU A 40 3.13 0.90 1.31
N LYS A 41 3.82 2.00 1.02
CA LYS A 41 4.28 2.32 -0.35
C LYS A 41 5.28 1.28 -0.85
N ASP A 42 6.19 0.85 0.00
CA ASP A 42 7.21 -0.13 -0.38
C ASP A 42 6.60 -1.53 -0.54
N ALA A 43 5.73 -1.95 0.39
CA ALA A 43 4.97 -3.19 0.24
C ALA A 43 4.12 -3.19 -1.04
N TYR A 44 3.45 -2.07 -1.37
CA TYR A 44 2.71 -1.93 -2.63
C TYR A 44 3.59 -2.11 -3.86
N LYS A 45 4.79 -1.51 -3.88
CA LYS A 45 5.68 -1.64 -5.04
C LYS A 45 6.12 -3.08 -5.27
N ILE A 46 6.46 -3.78 -4.18
CA ILE A 46 6.88 -5.19 -4.20
C ILE A 46 5.72 -6.04 -4.71
N MET A 47 4.59 -6.00 -4.02
CA MET A 47 3.45 -6.89 -4.30
C MET A 47 2.83 -6.68 -5.69
N ILE A 48 2.89 -5.47 -6.25
CA ILE A 48 2.24 -5.15 -7.52
C ILE A 48 3.18 -5.14 -8.72
N TYR A 49 4.47 -4.81 -8.54
CA TYR A 49 5.37 -4.57 -9.68
C TYR A 49 6.64 -5.45 -9.72
N GLU A 50 6.98 -6.21 -8.68
CA GLU A 50 8.25 -6.97 -8.65
C GLU A 50 8.41 -7.91 -9.86
N ASP A 51 7.34 -8.61 -10.24
CA ASP A 51 7.33 -9.56 -11.38
C ASP A 51 6.67 -8.99 -12.65
N VAL A 52 6.39 -7.68 -12.70
CA VAL A 52 5.74 -7.04 -13.84
C VAL A 52 6.80 -6.47 -14.80
N PRO A 53 6.77 -6.81 -16.10
CA PRO A 53 7.71 -6.23 -17.07
C PRO A 53 7.63 -4.70 -17.09
N LYS A 54 8.77 -4.02 -17.15
CA LYS A 54 8.84 -2.54 -17.13
C LYS A 54 7.95 -1.84 -18.17
N SER A 55 7.67 -2.51 -19.29
CA SER A 55 6.81 -2.03 -20.38
C SER A 55 5.32 -2.39 -20.20
N PHE A 56 4.80 -2.31 -18.98
CA PHE A 56 3.39 -2.60 -18.69
C PHE A 56 2.47 -1.44 -19.09
N GLN A 57 1.19 -1.76 -19.30
CA GLN A 57 0.11 -0.78 -19.46
C GLN A 57 -0.93 -1.01 -18.37
N THR A 58 -1.54 0.07 -17.90
CA THR A 58 -2.64 0.01 -16.92
C THR A 58 -3.97 0.31 -17.59
N ARG A 59 -5.04 -0.36 -17.14
CA ARG A 59 -6.43 -0.11 -17.53
C ARG A 59 -7.28 -0.09 -16.27
N ASP A 60 -8.24 0.82 -16.19
CA ASP A 60 -9.19 0.85 -15.08
C ASP A 60 -10.23 -0.26 -15.25
N ILE A 61 -10.55 -0.93 -14.14
CA ILE A 61 -11.62 -1.91 -14.03
C ILE A 61 -12.64 -1.32 -13.05
N TYR A 62 -13.89 -1.21 -13.49
CA TYR A 62 -15.00 -0.72 -12.69
C TYR A 62 -15.83 -1.93 -12.23
N VAL A 63 -16.15 -1.98 -10.93
CA VAL A 63 -16.93 -3.05 -10.29
C VAL A 63 -18.28 -2.51 -9.88
#